data_AF-A0A0S2DB71-F1
#
_entry.id   AF-A0A0S2DB71-F1
#
_cell.length_a   1.000
_cell.length_b   1.000
_cell.length_c   1.000
_cell.angle_alpha   90.00
_cell.angle_beta   90.00
_cell.angle_gamma   90.00
#
_symmetry.space_group_name_H-M   'P 1'
#
loop_
_entity.id
_entity.type
_entity.pdbx_description
1 polymer ?
#
loop_
_entity_poly.entity_id
_entity_poly.type
_entity_poly.pdbx_seq_one_letter_code
_entity_poly.pdbx_strand_id
1 'polypeptide(L)'
;MLIGGGIGAIAGASAGKGVAEKIDPTGEAGYWRDEYTRRPYYDPKYDYDRDYGPAYAYGATARSNLGDRSWDPSTEVELEREWAKARGDSRLEWSDARAAVQDSWGRADRTYSTYEATDRYHESRFDQAPYRDEGAQYGDYRPAYRLGTQARHQYADREWDDRLESELGERWNNVKGESRLGWDKAKSAAKDAWHSVERALPGDADKDGR
;
A
#
# COMPACT_ATOMS: atom_id res chain seq x y z
N MET A 1 -8.04 -24.07 -8.56
CA MET A 1 -7.67 -23.18 -9.68
C MET A 1 -7.27 -21.86 -9.08
N LEU A 2 -5.97 -21.54 -9.10
CA LEU A 2 -5.44 -20.25 -8.65
C LEU A 2 -5.65 -19.25 -9.79
N ILE A 3 -6.62 -18.35 -9.65
CA ILE A 3 -6.69 -17.15 -10.50
C ILE A 3 -5.74 -16.14 -9.85
N GLY A 4 -4.44 -16.34 -10.10
CA GLY A 4 -3.45 -15.27 -9.97
C GLY A 4 -3.64 -14.36 -11.16
N GLY A 5 -4.61 -13.45 -11.08
CA GLY A 5 -4.74 -12.35 -12.03
C GLY A 5 -3.54 -11.45 -11.83
N GLY A 6 -2.49 -11.66 -12.65
CA GLY A 6 -1.39 -10.73 -12.72
C GLY A 6 -1.95 -9.35 -12.99
N ILE A 7 -1.76 -8.43 -12.05
CA ILE A 7 -1.97 -7.01 -12.29
C ILE A 7 -1.08 -6.68 -13.47
N GLY A 8 -1.71 -6.50 -14.64
CA GLY A 8 -1.02 -6.15 -15.86
C GLY A 8 -0.20 -4.91 -15.58
N ALA A 9 1.11 -5.02 -15.81
CA ALA A 9 2.01 -3.88 -15.75
C ALA A 9 1.38 -2.75 -16.56
N ILE A 10 1.02 -1.65 -15.90
CA ILE A 10 0.70 -0.41 -16.61
C ILE A 10 2.02 0.02 -17.25
N ALA A 11 2.22 -0.39 -18.50
CA ALA A 11 3.35 -0.03 -19.31
C ALA A 11 3.23 1.47 -19.62
N GLY A 12 3.96 2.28 -18.87
CA GLY A 12 4.05 3.72 -19.07
C GLY A 12 5.35 4.27 -18.48
N ALA A 13 6.37 4.35 -19.34
CA ALA A 13 7.67 4.99 -19.15
C ALA A 13 8.61 4.40 -18.07
N SER A 14 9.72 3.86 -18.57
CA SER A 14 10.96 3.59 -17.84
C SER A 14 11.44 4.81 -17.05
N ALA A 15 11.23 4.83 -15.73
CA ALA A 15 11.90 5.75 -14.82
C ALA A 15 12.16 5.08 -13.45
N GLY A 16 13.43 4.70 -13.23
CA GLY A 16 14.01 4.45 -11.91
C GLY A 16 13.68 3.10 -11.26
N LYS A 17 14.72 2.39 -10.84
CA LYS A 17 14.71 1.14 -10.05
C LYS A 17 14.00 1.21 -8.67
N GLY A 18 13.14 2.20 -8.41
CA GLY A 18 12.55 2.46 -7.08
C GLY A 18 11.03 2.41 -6.99
N VAL A 19 10.30 2.08 -8.07
CA VAL A 19 8.82 2.10 -8.08
C VAL A 19 8.22 0.76 -7.62
N ALA A 20 8.90 -0.36 -7.88
CA ALA A 20 8.41 -1.71 -7.56
C ALA A 20 8.34 -2.02 -6.05
N GLU A 21 9.05 -1.27 -5.20
CA GLU A 21 9.11 -1.51 -3.75
C GLU A 21 8.07 -0.70 -2.94
N LYS A 22 7.22 0.11 -3.58
CA LYS A 22 6.48 1.19 -2.88
C LYS A 22 5.02 0.90 -2.58
N ILE A 23 4.36 0.05 -3.35
CA ILE A 23 3.01 -0.43 -3.07
C ILE A 23 3.11 -1.93 -2.86
N ASP A 24 2.59 -2.43 -1.75
CA ASP A 24 2.20 -3.85 -1.67
C ASP A 24 0.92 -4.00 -2.51
N PRO A 25 1.03 -4.48 -3.76
CA PRO A 25 -0.10 -4.49 -4.68
C PRO A 25 -1.17 -5.47 -4.18
N THR A 26 -0.74 -6.48 -3.41
CA THR A 26 -1.58 -7.53 -2.85
C THR A 26 -2.40 -7.00 -1.67
N GLY A 27 -1.77 -6.23 -0.78
CA GLY A 27 -2.44 -5.62 0.37
C GLY A 27 -3.48 -4.56 -0.03
N GLU A 28 -3.16 -3.70 -0.99
CA GLU A 28 -4.11 -2.70 -1.50
C GLU A 28 -5.29 -3.36 -2.23
N ALA A 29 -5.04 -4.38 -3.06
CA ALA A 29 -6.11 -5.09 -3.76
C ALA A 29 -7.06 -5.80 -2.76
N GLY A 30 -6.53 -6.44 -1.72
CA GLY A 30 -7.35 -7.06 -0.67
C GLY A 30 -8.24 -6.04 0.04
N TYR A 31 -7.66 -4.91 0.47
CA TYR A 31 -8.44 -3.85 1.11
C TYR A 31 -9.57 -3.33 0.22
N TRP A 32 -9.27 -2.99 -1.05
CA TRP A 32 -10.28 -2.47 -1.95
C TRP A 32 -11.37 -3.50 -2.28
N ARG A 33 -11.02 -4.79 -2.36
CA ARG A 33 -12.01 -5.85 -2.56
C ARG A 33 -13.01 -5.94 -1.40
N ASP A 34 -12.57 -5.69 -0.18
CA ASP A 34 -13.44 -5.73 1.00
C ASP A 34 -14.25 -4.43 1.17
N GLU A 35 -13.73 -3.31 0.69
CA GLU A 35 -14.30 -1.98 0.94
C GLU A 35 -15.13 -1.41 -0.21
N TYR A 36 -14.92 -1.81 -1.47
CA TYR A 36 -15.50 -1.11 -2.62
C TYR A 36 -17.03 -1.01 -2.57
N THR A 37 -17.73 -2.04 -2.10
CA THR A 37 -19.20 -2.04 -1.98
C THR A 37 -19.73 -1.09 -0.90
N ARG A 38 -18.88 -0.63 0.02
CA ARG A 38 -19.23 0.30 1.10
C ARG A 38 -18.98 1.75 0.71
N ARG A 39 -18.42 1.98 -0.48
CA ARG A 39 -18.09 3.32 -0.96
C ARG A 39 -19.34 4.03 -1.46
N PRO A 40 -19.44 5.36 -1.28
CA PRO A 40 -20.62 6.13 -1.70
C PRO A 40 -20.82 6.15 -3.22
N TYR A 41 -19.78 5.80 -3.98
CA TYR A 41 -19.78 5.71 -5.45
C TYR A 41 -19.98 4.28 -5.96
N TYR A 42 -20.28 3.31 -5.09
CA TYR A 42 -20.56 1.94 -5.51
C TYR A 42 -21.84 1.87 -6.33
N ASP A 43 -21.75 1.23 -7.49
CA ASP A 43 -22.88 0.87 -8.33
C ASP A 43 -22.96 -0.66 -8.46
N PRO A 44 -24.08 -1.30 -8.08
CA PRO A 44 -24.22 -2.75 -8.15
C PRO A 44 -24.19 -3.34 -9.56
N LYS A 45 -24.20 -2.52 -10.61
CA LYS A 45 -23.99 -2.98 -11.99
C LYS A 45 -22.55 -3.39 -12.30
N TYR A 46 -21.59 -2.97 -11.46
CA TYR A 46 -20.16 -3.19 -11.61
C TYR A 46 -19.60 -4.12 -10.52
N ASP A 47 -18.62 -4.93 -10.90
CA ASP A 47 -17.95 -5.86 -10.00
C ASP A 47 -16.49 -5.45 -9.75
N TYR A 48 -15.91 -6.00 -8.68
CA TYR A 48 -14.54 -5.66 -8.32
C TYR A 48 -13.53 -6.11 -9.38
N ASP A 49 -13.60 -7.37 -9.80
CA ASP A 49 -12.54 -8.00 -10.60
C ASP A 49 -12.40 -7.33 -11.97
N ARG A 50 -13.52 -7.03 -12.61
CA ARG A 50 -13.54 -6.44 -13.94
C ARG A 50 -13.50 -4.92 -13.91
N ASP A 51 -14.24 -4.28 -13.01
CA ASP A 51 -14.57 -2.86 -13.15
C ASP A 51 -13.79 -1.97 -12.17
N TYR A 52 -13.98 -2.18 -10.86
CA TYR A 52 -13.39 -1.32 -9.83
C TYR A 52 -11.92 -1.59 -9.55
N GLY A 53 -11.47 -2.85 -9.61
CA GLY A 53 -10.09 -3.26 -9.40
C GLY A 53 -9.09 -2.48 -10.28
N PRO A 54 -9.33 -2.38 -11.60
CA PRO A 54 -8.52 -1.55 -12.49
C PRO A 54 -8.49 -0.07 -12.10
N ALA A 55 -9.59 0.51 -11.63
CA ALA A 55 -9.65 1.91 -11.23
C ALA A 55 -8.84 2.18 -9.95
N TYR A 56 -8.92 1.30 -8.96
CA TYR A 56 -8.10 1.39 -7.75
C TYR A 56 -6.62 1.24 -8.07
N ALA A 57 -6.26 0.19 -8.83
CA ALA A 57 -4.88 -0.01 -9.26
C ALA A 57 -4.33 1.23 -9.99
N TYR A 58 -5.13 1.82 -10.90
CA TYR A 58 -4.76 3.01 -11.63
C TYR A 58 -4.49 4.21 -10.72
N GLY A 59 -5.36 4.50 -9.75
CA GLY A 59 -5.18 5.60 -8.81
C GLY A 59 -3.93 5.43 -7.92
N ALA A 60 -3.70 4.21 -7.41
CA ALA A 60 -2.52 3.92 -6.58
C ALA A 60 -1.20 4.03 -7.38
N THR A 61 -1.18 3.48 -8.60
CA THR A 61 -0.02 3.59 -9.50
C THR A 61 0.24 5.05 -9.88
N ALA A 62 -0.80 5.80 -10.21
CA ALA A 62 -0.67 7.20 -10.57
C ALA A 62 -0.08 8.02 -9.42
N ARG A 63 -0.53 7.80 -8.18
CA ARG A 63 0.05 8.47 -6.99
C ARG A 63 1.52 8.14 -6.81
N SER A 64 1.92 6.90 -7.05
CA SER A 64 3.32 6.47 -6.93
C SER A 64 4.23 7.10 -7.98
N ASN A 65 3.73 7.25 -9.20
CA ASN A 65 4.50 7.79 -10.32
C ASN A 65 4.60 9.32 -10.29
N LEU A 66 3.57 10.01 -9.79
CA LEU A 66 3.50 11.46 -9.79
C LEU A 66 4.12 12.13 -8.54
N GLY A 67 4.70 11.35 -7.62
CA GLY A 67 5.51 11.89 -6.52
C GLY A 67 4.73 12.86 -5.63
N ASP A 68 5.27 14.04 -5.34
CA ASP A 68 4.66 15.03 -4.43
C ASP A 68 3.47 15.79 -5.04
N ARG A 69 3.01 15.41 -6.23
CA ARG A 69 1.87 16.05 -6.88
C ARG A 69 0.60 15.80 -6.07
N SER A 70 -0.21 16.84 -5.87
CA SER A 70 -1.51 16.73 -5.21
C SER A 70 -2.58 16.26 -6.20
N TRP A 71 -3.70 15.75 -5.67
CA TRP A 71 -4.90 15.62 -6.47
C TRP A 71 -5.48 17.01 -6.75
N ASP A 72 -5.24 17.53 -7.95
CA ASP A 72 -5.77 18.81 -8.43
C ASP A 72 -6.48 18.63 -9.79
N PRO A 73 -7.23 19.64 -10.29
CA PRO A 73 -7.93 19.53 -11.56
C PRO A 73 -7.02 19.22 -12.76
N SER A 74 -5.74 19.63 -12.72
CA SER A 74 -4.79 19.36 -13.80
C SER A 74 -4.40 17.88 -13.85
N THR A 75 -4.18 17.29 -12.68
CA THR A 75 -3.86 15.90 -12.47
C THR A 75 -5.06 15.04 -12.86
N GLU A 76 -6.26 15.43 -12.44
CA GLU A 76 -7.49 14.74 -12.77
C GLU A 76 -7.71 14.66 -14.29
N VAL A 77 -7.56 15.79 -14.99
CA VAL A 77 -7.69 15.85 -16.46
C VAL A 77 -6.61 15.01 -17.16
N GLU A 78 -5.41 14.91 -16.59
CA GLU A 78 -4.36 14.03 -17.10
C GLU A 78 -4.74 12.55 -16.96
N LEU A 79 -5.24 12.16 -15.80
CA LEU A 79 -5.68 10.79 -15.52
C LEU A 79 -6.90 10.40 -16.35
N GLU A 80 -7.83 11.32 -16.57
CA GLU A 80 -9.00 11.13 -17.44
C GLU A 80 -8.58 10.75 -18.87
N ARG A 81 -7.63 11.50 -19.45
CA ARG A 81 -7.16 11.28 -20.83
C ARG A 81 -6.52 9.90 -21.02
N GLU A 82 -5.87 9.38 -19.99
CA GLU A 82 -5.16 8.11 -20.05
C GLU A 82 -6.01 6.92 -19.56
N TRP A 83 -7.12 7.17 -18.85
CA TRP A 83 -7.99 6.12 -18.32
C TRP A 83 -8.50 5.16 -19.40
N ALA A 84 -8.93 5.68 -20.56
CA ALA A 84 -9.42 4.85 -21.66
C ALA A 84 -8.39 3.81 -22.15
N LYS A 85 -7.09 4.12 -22.03
CA LYS A 85 -6.00 3.19 -22.37
C LYS A 85 -5.63 2.28 -21.21
N ALA A 86 -5.77 2.75 -19.97
CA ALA A 86 -5.38 2.04 -18.76
C ALA A 86 -6.45 1.07 -18.23
N ARG A 87 -7.73 1.29 -18.53
CA ARG A 87 -8.87 0.56 -17.95
C ARG A 87 -9.00 -0.92 -18.33
N GLY A 88 -8.29 -1.35 -19.37
CA GLY A 88 -8.41 -2.73 -19.89
C GLY A 88 -9.86 -3.09 -20.21
N ASP A 89 -10.33 -4.22 -19.66
CA ASP A 89 -11.70 -4.73 -19.85
C ASP A 89 -12.76 -4.08 -18.93
N SER A 90 -12.35 -3.12 -18.08
CA SER A 90 -13.27 -2.40 -17.19
C SER A 90 -14.33 -1.66 -17.99
N ARG A 91 -15.57 -1.75 -17.51
CA ARG A 91 -16.73 -1.05 -18.09
C ARG A 91 -16.91 0.35 -17.53
N LEU A 92 -16.10 0.77 -16.56
CA LEU A 92 -16.18 2.11 -15.98
C LEU A 92 -15.70 3.16 -16.98
N GLU A 93 -16.60 4.05 -17.38
CA GLU A 93 -16.18 5.32 -17.98
C GLU A 93 -15.50 6.19 -16.93
N TRP A 94 -14.75 7.21 -17.35
CA TRP A 94 -14.05 8.08 -16.41
C TRP A 94 -14.98 8.66 -15.34
N SER A 95 -16.20 9.07 -15.73
CA SER A 95 -17.22 9.57 -14.80
C SER A 95 -17.55 8.61 -13.65
N ASP A 96 -17.53 7.30 -13.91
CA ASP A 96 -17.81 6.26 -12.90
C ASP A 96 -16.52 5.84 -12.15
N ALA A 97 -15.38 5.84 -12.84
CA ALA A 97 -14.08 5.45 -12.28
C ALA A 97 -13.44 6.52 -11.39
N ARG A 98 -13.67 7.82 -11.70
CA ARG A 98 -12.99 8.97 -11.08
C ARG A 98 -12.96 8.89 -9.56
N ALA A 99 -14.09 8.56 -8.94
CA ALA A 99 -14.18 8.51 -7.48
C ALA A 99 -13.34 7.36 -6.88
N ALA A 100 -13.33 6.19 -7.53
CA ALA A 100 -12.49 5.06 -7.12
C ALA A 100 -11.00 5.36 -7.32
N VAL A 101 -10.64 5.98 -8.45
CA VAL A 101 -9.27 6.42 -8.75
C VAL A 101 -8.79 7.44 -7.71
N GLN A 102 -9.61 8.44 -7.39
CA GLN A 102 -9.30 9.47 -6.39
C GLN A 102 -9.16 8.89 -4.98
N ASP A 103 -10.04 7.98 -4.59
CA ASP A 103 -10.01 7.33 -3.27
C ASP A 103 -8.75 6.46 -3.13
N SER A 104 -8.39 5.72 -4.18
CA SER A 104 -7.12 4.98 -4.21
C SER A 104 -5.90 5.87 -4.16
N TRP A 105 -5.91 6.97 -4.90
CA TRP A 105 -4.84 7.96 -4.86
C TRP A 105 -4.66 8.52 -3.45
N GLY A 106 -5.75 8.96 -2.81
CA GLY A 106 -5.71 9.56 -1.48
C GLY A 106 -5.30 8.56 -0.39
N ARG A 107 -5.67 7.29 -0.54
CA ARG A 107 -5.17 6.22 0.33
C ARG A 107 -3.68 5.99 0.11
N ALA A 108 -3.24 5.84 -1.14
CA ALA A 108 -1.83 5.65 -1.47
C ALA A 108 -0.97 6.84 -0.99
N ASP A 109 -1.47 8.07 -1.07
CA ASP A 109 -0.79 9.27 -0.55
C ASP A 109 -0.53 9.18 0.95
N ARG A 110 -1.58 8.86 1.73
CA ARG A 110 -1.48 8.71 3.19
C ARG A 110 -0.57 7.54 3.56
N THR A 111 -0.73 6.39 2.91
CA THR A 111 0.11 5.23 3.18
C THR A 111 1.57 5.49 2.80
N TYR A 112 1.83 6.22 1.71
CA TYR A 112 3.18 6.62 1.31
C TYR A 112 3.83 7.52 2.36
N SER A 113 3.15 8.57 2.82
CA SER A 113 3.71 9.48 3.84
C SER A 113 3.99 8.74 5.16
N THR A 114 3.07 7.86 5.58
CA THR A 114 3.27 7.01 6.77
C THR A 114 4.49 6.12 6.60
N TYR A 115 4.58 5.37 5.50
CA TYR A 115 5.72 4.47 5.26
C TYR A 115 7.03 5.21 5.10
N GLU A 116 7.06 6.37 4.46
CA GLU A 116 8.29 7.15 4.34
C GLU A 116 8.80 7.63 5.71
N ALA A 117 7.90 8.13 6.56
CA ALA A 117 8.24 8.55 7.91
C ALA A 117 8.74 7.36 8.76
N THR A 118 8.02 6.24 8.75
CA THR A 118 8.44 5.04 9.49
C THR A 118 9.70 4.40 8.92
N ASP A 119 9.88 4.41 7.60
CA ASP A 119 11.06 3.85 6.96
C ASP A 119 12.29 4.65 7.39
N ARG A 120 12.24 5.98 7.31
CA ARG A 120 13.33 6.87 7.80
C ARG A 120 13.63 6.64 9.28
N TYR A 121 12.59 6.47 10.10
CA TYR A 121 12.74 6.19 11.52
C TYR A 121 13.48 4.87 11.77
N HIS A 122 13.09 3.78 11.12
CA HIS A 122 13.68 2.47 11.36
C HIS A 122 15.04 2.30 10.67
N GLU A 123 15.20 2.83 9.45
CA GLU A 123 16.47 2.77 8.72
C GLU A 123 17.61 3.44 9.50
N SER A 124 17.36 4.62 10.08
CA SER A 124 18.36 5.33 10.90
C SER A 124 18.78 4.58 12.17
N ARG A 125 17.99 3.60 12.61
CA ARG A 125 18.24 2.80 13.83
C ARG A 125 18.54 1.33 13.53
N PHE A 126 18.46 0.91 12.27
CA PHE A 126 18.50 -0.49 11.88
C PHE A 126 19.80 -1.18 12.28
N ASP A 127 20.93 -0.47 12.20
CA ASP A 127 22.23 -0.99 12.61
C ASP A 127 22.32 -1.36 14.09
N GLN A 128 21.45 -0.78 14.93
CA GLN A 128 21.37 -1.03 16.37
C GLN A 128 20.25 -2.02 16.74
N ALA A 129 19.47 -2.49 15.76
CA ALA A 129 18.34 -3.36 16.01
C ALA A 129 18.82 -4.73 16.54
N PRO A 130 18.37 -5.18 17.72
CA PRO A 130 18.88 -6.40 18.36
C PRO A 130 18.47 -7.69 17.63
N TYR A 131 17.51 -7.60 16.72
CA TYR A 131 16.99 -8.71 15.91
C TYR A 131 17.55 -8.72 14.48
N ARG A 132 18.48 -7.80 14.16
CA ARG A 132 19.13 -7.74 12.86
C ARG A 132 20.14 -8.90 12.74
N ASP A 133 20.00 -9.68 11.69
CA ASP A 133 20.99 -10.69 11.33
C ASP A 133 22.28 -10.04 10.79
N GLU A 134 23.43 -10.66 11.07
CA GLU A 134 24.72 -10.18 10.58
C GLU A 134 24.75 -10.13 9.05
N GLY A 135 25.16 -8.98 8.50
CA GLY A 135 25.20 -8.76 7.04
C GLY A 135 23.83 -8.50 6.39
N ALA A 136 22.72 -8.53 7.13
CA ALA A 136 21.43 -8.13 6.60
C ALA A 136 21.36 -6.62 6.37
N GLN A 137 20.61 -6.25 5.33
CA GLN A 137 20.37 -4.85 4.95
C GLN A 137 18.96 -4.43 5.35
N TYR A 138 18.75 -3.11 5.49
CA TYR A 138 17.45 -2.57 5.86
C TYR A 138 16.34 -3.04 4.90
N GLY A 139 16.66 -3.11 3.59
CA GLY A 139 15.74 -3.62 2.57
C GLY A 139 15.21 -5.04 2.83
N ASP A 140 15.97 -5.91 3.50
CA ASP A 140 15.50 -7.25 3.87
C ASP A 140 14.34 -7.19 4.89
N TYR A 141 14.38 -6.22 5.81
CA TYR A 141 13.42 -6.05 6.91
C TYR A 141 12.33 -5.01 6.63
N ARG A 142 12.54 -4.12 5.66
CA ARG A 142 11.61 -3.02 5.31
C ARG A 142 10.16 -3.48 5.10
N PRO A 143 9.87 -4.59 4.39
CA PRO A 143 8.47 -5.05 4.27
C PRO A 143 7.87 -5.45 5.62
N ALA A 144 8.67 -5.94 6.56
CA ALA A 144 8.20 -6.34 7.88
C ALA A 144 7.86 -5.13 8.75
N TYR A 145 8.69 -4.08 8.72
CA TYR A 145 8.37 -2.80 9.37
C TYR A 145 7.06 -2.22 8.84
N ARG A 146 6.89 -2.20 7.51
CA ARG A 146 5.65 -1.72 6.87
C ARG A 146 4.42 -2.54 7.26
N LEU A 147 4.54 -3.86 7.31
CA LEU A 147 3.47 -4.74 7.79
C LEU A 147 3.07 -4.41 9.23
N GLY A 148 4.04 -4.18 10.12
CA GLY A 148 3.80 -3.76 11.50
C GLY A 148 3.11 -2.40 11.62
N THR A 149 3.61 -1.40 10.89
CA THR A 149 3.01 -0.07 10.79
C THR A 149 1.56 -0.14 10.29
N GLN A 150 1.31 -0.87 9.20
CA GLN A 150 -0.04 -1.05 8.65
C GLN A 150 -0.97 -1.72 9.65
N ALA A 151 -0.50 -2.78 10.30
CA ALA A 151 -1.28 -3.52 11.28
C ALA A 151 -1.67 -2.60 12.45
N ARG A 152 -0.76 -1.74 12.94
CA ARG A 152 -1.05 -0.81 14.04
C ARG A 152 -2.14 0.20 13.67
N HIS A 153 -2.16 0.69 12.43
CA HIS A 153 -3.26 1.54 11.95
C HIS A 153 -4.58 0.78 11.79
N GLN A 154 -4.54 -0.45 11.29
CA GLN A 154 -5.74 -1.25 11.07
C GLN A 154 -6.38 -1.74 12.39
N TYR A 155 -5.55 -1.98 13.40
CA TYR A 155 -5.93 -2.64 14.64
C TYR A 155 -5.50 -1.79 15.86
N ALA A 156 -5.80 -0.48 15.81
CA ALA A 156 -5.35 0.49 16.83
C ALA A 156 -5.80 0.15 18.26
N ASP A 157 -6.93 -0.55 18.43
CA ASP A 157 -7.45 -0.94 19.74
C ASP A 157 -6.99 -2.34 20.19
N ARG A 158 -6.22 -3.05 19.36
CA ARG A 158 -5.66 -4.37 19.72
C ARG A 158 -4.29 -4.23 20.34
N GLU A 159 -3.92 -5.23 21.13
CA GLU A 159 -2.53 -5.45 21.56
C GLU A 159 -1.82 -6.40 20.59
N TRP A 160 -0.49 -6.42 20.64
CA TRP A 160 0.29 -7.46 19.98
C TRP A 160 0.19 -8.75 20.80
N ASP A 161 -0.72 -9.64 20.41
CA ASP A 161 -0.91 -10.98 20.98
C ASP A 161 -0.47 -12.09 19.99
N ASP A 162 -0.39 -13.34 20.48
CA ASP A 162 0.02 -14.49 19.66
C ASP A 162 -0.90 -14.72 18.45
N ARG A 163 -2.17 -14.34 18.58
CA ARG A 163 -3.16 -14.45 17.52
C ARG A 163 -2.88 -13.45 16.40
N LEU A 164 -2.67 -12.18 16.73
CA LEU A 164 -2.29 -11.16 15.77
C LEU A 164 -0.95 -11.48 15.12
N GLU A 165 0.04 -11.93 15.89
CA GLU A 165 1.34 -12.35 15.34
C GLU A 165 1.16 -13.48 14.32
N SER A 166 0.29 -14.45 14.58
CA SER A 166 -0.02 -15.54 13.65
C SER A 166 -0.73 -15.03 12.39
N GLU A 167 -1.74 -14.17 12.55
CA GLU A 167 -2.47 -13.53 11.44
C GLU A 167 -1.51 -12.72 10.53
N LEU A 168 -0.55 -11.99 11.12
CA LEU A 168 0.46 -11.26 10.37
C LEU A 168 1.49 -12.19 9.70
N GLY A 169 1.80 -13.33 10.31
CA GLY A 169 2.66 -14.35 9.71
C GLY A 169 2.06 -14.99 8.46
N GLU A 170 0.75 -15.23 8.46
CA GLU A 170 0.04 -15.68 7.25
C GLU A 170 0.10 -14.61 6.15
N ARG A 171 -0.14 -13.34 6.53
CA ARG A 171 -0.05 -12.20 5.60
C ARG A 171 1.35 -12.00 5.05
N TRP A 172 2.39 -12.21 5.87
CA TRP A 172 3.80 -12.05 5.49
C TRP A 172 4.13 -12.73 4.16
N ASN A 173 3.64 -13.94 3.93
CA ASN A 173 3.90 -14.70 2.71
C ASN A 173 3.37 -14.01 1.42
N ASN A 174 2.37 -13.14 1.55
CA ASN A 174 1.77 -12.42 0.44
C ASN A 174 2.39 -11.03 0.23
N VAL A 175 2.96 -10.44 1.29
CA VAL A 175 3.41 -9.03 1.30
C VAL A 175 4.93 -8.86 1.33
N LYS A 176 5.69 -9.94 1.57
CA LYS A 176 7.15 -9.89 1.71
C LYS A 176 7.91 -9.51 0.44
N GLY A 177 7.27 -9.63 -0.73
CA GLY A 177 7.89 -9.30 -2.03
C GLY A 177 9.25 -9.96 -2.22
N GLU A 178 10.28 -9.16 -2.52
CA GLU A 178 11.66 -9.61 -2.70
C GLU A 178 12.42 -9.87 -1.39
N SER A 179 11.80 -9.66 -0.22
CA SER A 179 12.45 -9.94 1.06
C SER A 179 12.82 -11.41 1.18
N ARG A 180 14.07 -11.64 1.60
CA ARG A 180 14.62 -12.97 1.82
C ARG A 180 14.21 -13.56 3.17
N LEU A 181 13.57 -12.80 4.06
CA LEU A 181 13.29 -13.22 5.43
C LEU A 181 12.09 -14.19 5.52
N GLY A 182 12.24 -15.23 6.33
CA GLY A 182 11.11 -16.00 6.87
C GLY A 182 10.40 -15.22 7.97
N TRP A 183 9.14 -15.59 8.28
CA TRP A 183 8.35 -14.88 9.30
C TRP A 183 9.04 -14.85 10.67
N ASP A 184 9.71 -15.93 11.07
CA ASP A 184 10.44 -16.01 12.35
C ASP A 184 11.49 -14.90 12.53
N LYS A 185 12.08 -14.43 11.41
CA LYS A 185 13.03 -13.32 11.41
C LYS A 185 12.35 -11.96 11.25
N ALA A 186 11.32 -11.91 10.39
CA ALA A 186 10.59 -10.69 10.07
C ALA A 186 9.76 -10.16 11.25
N LYS A 187 9.19 -11.06 12.07
CA LYS A 187 8.21 -10.71 13.10
C LYS A 187 8.72 -9.71 14.14
N SER A 188 10.00 -9.75 14.47
CA SER A 188 10.60 -8.80 15.42
C SER A 188 10.60 -7.37 14.89
N ALA A 189 10.87 -7.17 13.59
CA ALA A 189 10.78 -5.86 12.97
C ALA A 189 9.33 -5.39 12.81
N ALA A 190 8.40 -6.30 12.48
CA ALA A 190 6.98 -5.98 12.45
C ALA A 190 6.46 -5.56 13.83
N LYS A 191 6.86 -6.27 14.89
CA LYS A 191 6.51 -5.93 16.27
C LYS A 191 7.11 -4.59 16.72
N ASP A 192 8.37 -4.34 16.36
CA ASP A 192 9.03 -3.06 16.66
C ASP A 192 8.27 -1.89 16.02
N ALA A 193 7.96 -1.97 14.72
CA ALA A 193 7.15 -0.97 14.01
C ALA A 193 5.77 -0.76 14.65
N TRP A 194 5.09 -1.84 15.01
CA TRP A 194 3.79 -1.78 15.67
C TRP A 194 3.83 -0.91 16.94
N HIS A 195 4.88 -1.07 17.75
CA HIS A 195 5.03 -0.32 19.01
C HIS A 195 5.66 1.06 18.84
N SER A 196 6.35 1.33 17.74
CA SER A 196 7.03 2.61 17.51
C SER A 196 6.30 3.55 16.56
N VAL A 197 5.17 3.15 15.95
CA VAL A 197 4.51 3.95 14.90
C VAL A 197 4.25 5.40 15.33
N GLU A 198 3.72 5.61 16.54
CA GLU A 198 3.38 6.94 17.07
C GLU A 198 4.63 7.80 17.33
N ARG A 199 5.78 7.16 17.59
CA ARG A 199 7.08 7.85 17.73
C ARG A 199 7.75 8.10 16.38
N ALA A 200 7.37 7.34 15.36
CA ALA A 200 7.95 7.38 14.03
C ALA A 200 7.24 8.38 13.11
N LEU A 201 5.95 8.65 13.36
CA LEU A 201 5.17 9.64 12.64
C LEU A 201 5.42 11.04 13.25
N PRO A 202 5.95 12.01 12.48
CA PRO A 202 5.88 13.41 12.89
C PRO A 202 4.41 13.89 12.84
N GLY A 203 4.04 14.85 13.68
CA GLY A 203 2.64 15.29 13.85
C GLY A 203 2.01 16.03 12.65
N ASP A 204 2.67 16.03 11.49
CA ASP A 204 2.16 16.44 10.18
C ASP A 204 1.91 15.25 9.23
N ALA A 205 2.41 14.05 9.57
CA ALA A 205 2.27 12.83 8.78
C ALA A 205 0.99 12.03 9.10
N ASP A 206 0.37 12.26 10.27
CA ASP A 206 -0.92 11.67 10.66
C ASP A 206 -2.12 12.36 10.01
N LYS A 207 -1.95 13.59 9.48
CA LYS A 207 -2.97 14.40 8.79
C LYS A 207 -4.36 14.26 9.44
N ASP A 208 -4.42 14.27 10.78
CA ASP A 208 -5.67 14.33 11.52
C ASP A 208 -6.12 15.80 11.58
N GLY A 209 -6.67 16.25 10.45
CA GLY A 209 -7.48 17.46 10.44
C GLY A 209 -8.61 17.31 11.47
N ARG A 210 -8.49 18.00 12.59
CA ARG A 210 -9.62 18.37 13.45
C ARG A 210 -10.67 19.15 12.67
#